data_AF-A0A4U3L2Q2-F1
#
_entry.id   AF-A0A4U3L2Q2-F1
#
_cell.length_a   1.000
_cell.length_b   1.000
_cell.length_c   1.000
_cell.angle_alpha   90.00
_cell.angle_beta   90.00
_cell.angle_gamma   90.00
#
_symmetry.space_group_name_H-M   'P 1'
#
loop_
_entity.id
_entity.type
_entity.pdbx_description
1 polymer ?
#
loop_
_entity_poly.entity_id
_entity_poly.type
_entity_poly.pdbx_seq_one_letter_code
_entity_poly.pdbx_strand_id
1 'polypeptide(L)'
;METPVLNRRHVKEYFIYGIIAAILYLIPVIYLLFANKYQNLYLLFVGNALFMAVIFYYNFHLVKHPYDGERAVSMLMAGHLATLVGTIISAVVVTILMFIFFPGLFSAHPANEVLSQANSAARTPYPSGFLFMILLDVILGNASVGSFATIITSYANKRNQMRDKPADVENRVPIKTHDKA
;
A
#
# COMPACT_ATOMS: atom_id res chain seq x y z
N MET A 1 18.98 19.40 8.04
CA MET A 1 18.00 19.08 9.09
C MET A 1 17.46 17.69 8.81
N GLU A 2 17.95 16.68 9.52
CA GLU A 2 17.30 15.36 9.52
C GLU A 2 16.09 15.50 10.44
N THR A 3 14.88 15.49 9.88
CA THR A 3 13.69 15.36 10.71
C THR A 3 13.71 13.94 11.30
N PRO A 4 13.36 13.76 12.59
CA PRO A 4 13.31 12.44 13.23
C PRO A 4 12.32 11.48 12.56
N VAL A 5 11.51 12.00 11.63
CA VAL A 5 10.49 11.31 10.85
C VAL A 5 11.08 10.57 9.63
N LEU A 6 12.27 10.96 9.14
CA LEU A 6 12.85 10.43 7.91
C LEU A 6 14.31 10.01 8.07
N ASN A 7 14.56 9.05 8.98
CA ASN A 7 15.87 8.42 9.07
C ASN A 7 16.11 7.60 7.79
N ARG A 8 17.13 7.98 7.00
CA ARG A 8 17.48 7.36 5.71
C ARG A 8 17.72 5.85 5.81
N ARG A 9 18.07 5.35 6.99
CA ARG A 9 18.27 3.91 7.24
C ARG A 9 16.96 3.13 7.10
N HIS A 10 15.86 3.66 7.61
CA HIS A 10 14.55 3.00 7.57
C HIS A 10 13.80 3.23 6.25
N VAL A 11 14.13 4.30 5.51
CA VAL A 11 13.59 4.54 4.16
C VAL A 11 13.79 3.33 3.26
N LYS A 12 14.98 2.72 3.29
CA LYS A 12 15.25 1.52 2.51
C LYS A 12 14.35 0.34 2.89
N GLU A 13 14.09 0.16 4.19
CA GLU A 13 13.25 -0.93 4.68
C GLU A 13 11.80 -0.73 4.24
N TYR A 14 11.24 0.49 4.36
CA TYR A 14 9.88 0.81 3.90
C TYR A 14 9.70 0.46 2.41
N PHE A 15 10.69 0.83 1.60
CA PHE A 15 10.67 0.55 0.16
C PHE A 15 10.78 -0.95 -0.13
N ILE A 16 11.68 -1.67 0.52
CA ILE A 16 11.84 -3.13 0.31
C ILE A 16 10.56 -3.87 0.66
N TYR A 17 9.98 -3.62 1.83
CA TYR A 17 8.74 -4.29 2.24
C TYR A 17 7.53 -3.87 1.38
N GLY A 18 7.46 -2.61 0.96
CA GLY A 18 6.47 -2.14 -0.01
C GLY A 18 6.59 -2.86 -1.37
N ILE A 19 7.81 -3.05 -1.87
CA ILE A 19 8.09 -3.82 -3.10
C ILE A 19 7.66 -5.28 -2.94
N ILE A 20 8.01 -5.93 -1.84
CA ILE A 20 7.61 -7.33 -1.58
C ILE A 20 6.09 -7.46 -1.52
N ALA A 21 5.40 -6.52 -0.83
CA ALA A 21 3.95 -6.49 -0.77
C ALA A 21 3.31 -6.32 -2.17
N ALA A 22 3.86 -5.42 -2.98
CA ALA A 22 3.42 -5.22 -4.36
C ALA A 22 3.62 -6.47 -5.22
N ILE A 23 4.79 -7.14 -5.13
CA ILE A 23 5.07 -8.38 -5.86
C ILE A 23 4.03 -9.45 -5.50
N LEU A 24 3.73 -9.66 -4.22
CA LEU A 24 2.75 -10.66 -3.80
C LEU A 24 1.33 -10.31 -4.23
N TYR A 25 0.93 -9.03 -4.19
CA TYR A 25 -0.36 -8.57 -4.72
C TYR A 25 -0.48 -8.84 -6.22
N LEU A 26 0.60 -8.62 -6.97
CA LEU A 26 0.61 -8.77 -8.43
C LEU A 26 0.50 -10.23 -8.90
N ILE A 27 0.89 -11.22 -8.10
CA ILE A 27 0.82 -12.65 -8.49
C ILE A 27 -0.64 -13.06 -8.80
N PRO A 28 -1.63 -12.89 -7.90
CA PRO A 28 -3.04 -13.14 -8.20
C PRO A 28 -3.59 -12.30 -9.36
N VAL A 29 -3.15 -11.03 -9.48
CA VAL A 29 -3.59 -10.17 -10.59
C VAL A 29 -3.11 -10.71 -11.94
N ILE A 30 -1.85 -11.10 -12.05
CA ILE A 30 -1.31 -11.69 -13.29
C ILE A 30 -2.11 -12.95 -13.64
N TYR A 31 -2.39 -13.81 -12.67
CA TYR A 31 -3.22 -14.99 -12.90
C TYR A 31 -4.64 -14.63 -13.36
N LEU A 32 -5.27 -13.62 -12.75
CA LEU A 32 -6.58 -13.11 -13.16
C LEU A 32 -6.55 -12.64 -14.62
N LEU A 33 -5.54 -11.88 -15.03
CA LEU A 33 -5.39 -11.37 -16.39
C LEU A 33 -5.17 -12.50 -17.41
N PHE A 34 -4.39 -13.53 -17.06
CA PHE A 34 -4.21 -14.72 -17.90
C PHE A 34 -5.49 -15.54 -18.05
N ALA A 35 -6.20 -15.79 -16.95
CA ALA A 35 -7.40 -16.62 -16.98
C ALA A 35 -8.60 -15.89 -17.60
N ASN A 36 -8.65 -14.57 -17.46
CA ASN A 36 -9.66 -13.65 -18.00
C ASN A 36 -11.13 -14.08 -17.80
N LYS A 37 -11.43 -14.60 -16.61
CA LYS A 37 -12.77 -15.08 -16.21
C LYS A 37 -13.33 -14.21 -15.10
N TYR A 38 -14.59 -13.81 -15.22
CA TYR A 38 -15.30 -13.05 -14.18
C TYR A 38 -15.26 -13.75 -12.81
N GLN A 39 -15.38 -15.09 -12.81
CA GLN A 39 -15.32 -15.91 -11.60
C GLN A 39 -14.01 -15.75 -10.82
N ASN A 40 -12.93 -15.27 -11.45
CA ASN A 40 -11.63 -15.11 -10.81
C ASN A 40 -11.43 -13.73 -10.19
N LEU A 41 -12.41 -12.81 -10.25
CA LEU A 41 -12.28 -11.48 -9.65
C LEU A 41 -11.99 -11.51 -8.15
N TYR A 42 -12.37 -12.60 -7.44
CA TYR A 42 -12.03 -12.74 -6.02
C TYR A 42 -10.51 -12.77 -5.76
N LEU A 43 -9.69 -13.06 -6.77
CA LEU A 43 -8.24 -13.06 -6.68
C LEU A 43 -7.66 -11.67 -6.36
N LEU A 44 -8.38 -10.59 -6.69
CA LEU A 44 -8.03 -9.25 -6.26
C LEU A 44 -8.03 -9.15 -4.73
N PHE A 45 -9.05 -9.71 -4.06
CA PHE A 45 -9.10 -9.77 -2.60
C PHE A 45 -8.04 -10.71 -2.01
N VAL A 46 -7.71 -11.81 -2.70
CA VAL A 46 -6.57 -12.66 -2.31
C VAL A 46 -5.26 -11.87 -2.39
N GLY A 47 -5.07 -11.06 -3.43
CA GLY A 47 -3.95 -10.13 -3.57
C GLY A 47 -3.87 -9.15 -2.41
N ASN A 48 -4.98 -8.50 -2.05
CA ASN A 48 -5.07 -7.61 -0.89
C ASN A 48 -4.71 -8.35 0.41
N ALA A 49 -5.17 -9.59 0.60
CA ALA A 49 -4.84 -10.39 1.77
C ALA A 49 -3.33 -10.72 1.86
N LEU A 50 -2.69 -11.05 0.74
CA LEU A 50 -1.24 -11.26 0.67
C LEU A 50 -0.46 -9.98 0.95
N PHE A 51 -0.91 -8.85 0.38
CA PHE A 51 -0.37 -7.53 0.67
C PHE A 51 -0.43 -7.23 2.17
N MET A 52 -1.59 -7.44 2.78
CA MET A 52 -1.82 -7.27 4.21
C MET A 52 -0.88 -8.13 5.06
N ALA A 53 -0.63 -9.39 4.67
CA ALA A 53 0.25 -10.29 5.38
C ALA A 53 1.70 -9.77 5.43
N VAL A 54 2.19 -9.19 4.33
CA VAL A 54 3.53 -8.56 4.30
C VAL A 54 3.58 -7.33 5.20
N ILE A 55 2.56 -6.48 5.16
CA ILE A 55 2.50 -5.30 6.04
C ILE A 55 2.39 -5.70 7.52
N PHE A 56 1.64 -6.75 7.85
CA PHE A 56 1.62 -7.32 9.20
C PHE A 56 3.02 -7.76 9.62
N TYR A 57 3.67 -8.61 8.82
CA TYR A 57 5.01 -9.11 9.10
C TYR A 57 6.01 -7.97 9.32
N TYR A 58 5.97 -6.97 8.44
CA TYR A 58 6.80 -5.78 8.54
C TYR A 58 6.58 -5.04 9.86
N ASN A 59 5.32 -4.77 10.22
CA ASN A 59 4.99 -4.10 11.48
C ASN A 59 5.44 -4.91 12.71
N PHE A 60 5.30 -6.24 12.72
CA PHE A 60 5.84 -7.09 13.79
C PHE A 60 7.37 -7.01 13.88
N HIS A 61 8.05 -6.87 12.75
CA HIS A 61 9.49 -6.67 12.71
C HIS A 61 9.91 -5.31 13.30
N LEU A 62 9.14 -4.23 13.09
CA LEU A 62 9.40 -2.93 13.75
C LEU A 62 9.25 -2.96 15.26
N VAL A 63 8.34 -3.76 15.82
CA VAL A 63 8.15 -3.84 17.29
C VAL A 63 9.46 -4.20 17.99
N LYS A 64 10.32 -5.00 17.31
CA LYS A 64 11.61 -5.43 17.85
C LYS A 64 12.73 -4.38 17.69
N HIS A 65 12.48 -3.27 17.01
CA HIS A 65 13.48 -2.22 16.80
C HIS A 65 13.61 -1.33 18.04
N PRO A 66 14.84 -1.11 18.58
CA PRO A 66 15.03 -0.37 19.83
C PRO A 66 14.55 1.08 19.81
N TYR A 67 14.50 1.73 18.64
CA TYR A 67 14.14 3.16 18.53
C TYR A 67 12.71 3.36 18.02
N ASP A 68 12.27 2.57 17.03
CA ASP A 68 10.93 2.70 16.44
C ASP A 68 9.84 1.99 17.26
N GLY A 69 10.17 0.89 17.94
CA GLY A 69 9.25 0.18 18.84
C GLY A 69 8.88 1.01 20.09
N GLU A 70 9.66 2.04 20.41
CA GLU A 70 9.41 2.91 21.56
C GLU A 70 8.27 3.91 21.33
N ARG A 71 7.92 4.24 20.08
CA ARG A 71 6.90 5.27 19.75
C ARG A 71 5.85 4.71 18.78
N ALA A 72 4.60 4.65 19.23
CA ALA A 72 3.51 4.12 18.40
C ALA A 72 3.32 4.96 17.12
N VAL A 73 3.53 6.28 17.20
CA VAL A 73 3.45 7.19 16.05
C VAL A 73 4.52 6.86 15.00
N SER A 74 5.76 6.54 15.40
CA SER A 74 6.82 6.17 14.44
C SER A 74 6.48 4.89 13.70
N MET A 75 5.98 3.88 14.42
CA MET A 75 5.51 2.62 13.81
C MET A 75 4.35 2.85 12.85
N LEU A 76 3.35 3.64 13.26
CA LEU A 76 2.21 3.99 12.39
C LEU A 76 2.69 4.65 11.11
N MET A 77 3.58 5.64 11.20
CA MET A 77 4.11 6.32 10.01
C MET A 77 4.90 5.38 9.11
N ALA A 78 5.76 4.53 9.68
CA ALA A 78 6.55 3.56 8.93
C ALA A 78 5.67 2.54 8.19
N GLY A 79 4.65 1.98 8.84
CA GLY A 79 3.73 1.01 8.24
C GLY A 79 2.88 1.62 7.12
N HIS A 80 2.39 2.86 7.31
CA HIS A 80 1.64 3.56 6.26
C HIS A 80 2.54 3.95 5.08
N LEU A 81 3.80 4.31 5.32
CA LEU A 81 4.74 4.63 4.24
C LEU A 81 5.07 3.39 3.39
N ALA A 82 5.29 2.23 4.03
CA ALA A 82 5.46 0.96 3.32
C ALA A 82 4.21 0.57 2.51
N THR A 83 3.02 0.76 3.11
CA THR A 83 1.73 0.57 2.44
C THR A 83 1.62 1.47 1.21
N LEU A 84 1.89 2.77 1.35
CA LEU A 84 1.82 3.74 0.27
C LEU A 84 2.74 3.37 -0.89
N VAL A 85 4.00 3.02 -0.59
CA VAL A 85 4.97 2.60 -1.61
C VAL A 85 4.48 1.36 -2.34
N GLY A 86 4.02 0.33 -1.61
CA GLY A 86 3.49 -0.89 -2.20
C GLY A 86 2.25 -0.64 -3.07
N THR A 87 1.33 0.21 -2.63
CA THR A 87 0.12 0.58 -3.39
C THR A 87 0.48 1.32 -4.68
N ILE A 88 1.38 2.30 -4.63
CA ILE A 88 1.82 3.06 -5.81
C ILE A 88 2.49 2.12 -6.82
N ILE A 89 3.42 1.27 -6.37
CA ILE A 89 4.10 0.32 -7.24
C ILE A 89 3.09 -0.65 -7.87
N SER A 90 2.16 -1.19 -7.09
CA SER A 90 1.10 -2.07 -7.59
C SER A 90 0.25 -1.38 -8.65
N ALA A 91 -0.18 -0.13 -8.42
CA ALA A 91 -1.00 0.63 -9.35
C ALA A 91 -0.28 0.88 -10.68
N VAL A 92 1.00 1.25 -10.63
CA VAL A 92 1.84 1.47 -11.82
C VAL A 92 2.00 0.16 -12.60
N VAL A 93 2.36 -0.93 -11.93
CA VAL A 93 2.59 -2.22 -12.60
C VAL A 93 1.28 -2.81 -13.15
N VAL A 94 0.16 -2.71 -12.43
CA VAL A 94 -1.16 -3.11 -12.93
C VAL A 94 -1.51 -2.34 -14.21
N THR A 95 -1.27 -1.03 -14.22
CA THR A 95 -1.50 -0.21 -15.42
C THR A 95 -0.68 -0.72 -16.60
N ILE A 96 0.61 -1.00 -16.39
CA ILE A 96 1.49 -1.57 -17.42
C ILE A 96 1.00 -2.94 -17.89
N LEU A 97 0.62 -3.83 -16.97
CA LEU A 97 0.09 -5.16 -17.30
C LEU A 97 -1.19 -5.04 -18.13
N MET A 98 -2.09 -4.13 -17.79
CA MET A 98 -3.32 -3.91 -18.55
C MET A 98 -3.03 -3.47 -20.00
N PHE A 99 -2.01 -2.63 -20.25
CA PHE A 99 -1.58 -2.31 -21.61
C PHE A 99 -1.02 -3.52 -22.37
N ILE A 100 -0.33 -4.43 -21.68
CA ILE A 100 0.24 -5.64 -22.29
C ILE A 100 -0.88 -6.64 -22.68
N PHE A 101 -1.82 -6.91 -21.76
CA PHE A 101 -2.89 -7.88 -21.98
C PHE A 101 -4.03 -7.32 -22.85
N PHE A 102 -4.26 -6.00 -22.81
CA PHE A 102 -5.29 -5.33 -23.58
C PHE A 102 -4.68 -4.14 -24.34
N PRO A 103 -3.95 -4.37 -25.46
CA PRO A 103 -3.29 -3.31 -26.21
C PRO A 103 -4.27 -2.26 -26.78
N GLY A 104 -5.55 -2.63 -26.94
CA GLY A 104 -6.65 -1.72 -27.29
C GLY A 104 -7.32 -1.03 -26.10
N LEU A 105 -6.62 -0.85 -24.97
CA LEU A 105 -7.17 -0.36 -23.69
C LEU A 105 -8.04 0.90 -23.81
N PHE A 106 -7.63 1.82 -24.69
CA PHE A 106 -8.31 3.10 -24.97
C PHE A 106 -8.86 3.17 -26.41
N SER A 107 -9.11 2.03 -27.05
CA SER A 107 -9.74 1.99 -28.37
C SER A 107 -11.17 2.55 -28.29
N ALA A 108 -11.56 3.32 -29.32
CA ALA A 108 -12.93 3.79 -29.48
C ALA A 108 -13.93 2.66 -29.79
N HIS A 109 -13.42 1.50 -30.26
CA HIS A 109 -14.25 0.35 -30.59
C HIS A 109 -14.38 -0.58 -29.36
N PRO A 110 -15.61 -0.95 -28.96
CA PRO A 110 -15.81 -1.87 -27.85
C PRO A 110 -15.22 -3.24 -28.17
N ALA A 111 -14.63 -3.88 -27.15
CA ALA A 111 -14.18 -5.25 -27.28
C ALA A 111 -15.38 -6.20 -27.26
N ASN A 112 -15.30 -7.33 -27.98
CA ASN A 112 -16.37 -8.33 -27.98
C ASN A 112 -16.66 -8.85 -26.55
N GLU A 113 -15.62 -9.02 -25.72
CA GLU A 113 -15.75 -9.34 -24.31
C GLU A 113 -14.43 -9.02 -23.58
N VAL A 114 -14.49 -8.27 -22.47
CA VAL A 114 -13.30 -8.00 -21.63
C VAL A 114 -13.08 -9.11 -20.63
N LEU A 115 -14.12 -9.51 -19.90
CA LEU A 115 -14.12 -10.62 -18.94
C LEU A 115 -15.10 -11.69 -19.41
N SER A 116 -14.60 -12.90 -19.64
CA SER A 116 -15.47 -14.01 -20.04
C SER A 116 -16.46 -14.36 -18.93
N GLN A 117 -17.71 -14.66 -19.31
CA GLN A 117 -18.79 -15.10 -18.42
C GLN A 117 -19.23 -14.04 -17.39
N ALA A 118 -18.97 -12.76 -17.64
CA ALA A 118 -19.54 -11.70 -16.84
C ALA A 118 -21.08 -11.66 -16.99
N ASN A 119 -21.80 -11.48 -15.89
CA ASN A 119 -23.24 -11.26 -15.93
C ASN A 119 -23.58 -9.91 -16.60
N SER A 120 -24.84 -9.71 -17.00
CA SER A 120 -25.26 -8.50 -17.72
C SER A 120 -24.98 -7.19 -16.98
N ALA A 121 -24.97 -7.21 -15.64
CA ALA A 121 -24.71 -6.04 -14.80
C ALA A 121 -23.20 -5.71 -14.63
N ALA A 122 -22.32 -6.71 -14.73
CA ALA A 122 -20.88 -6.59 -14.53
C ALA A 122 -20.09 -6.63 -15.84
N ARG A 123 -20.78 -6.75 -16.98
CA ARG A 123 -20.15 -6.74 -18.31
C ARG A 123 -19.63 -5.34 -18.62
N THR A 124 -18.32 -5.17 -18.63
CA THR A 124 -17.67 -3.93 -19.08
C THR A 124 -17.40 -4.02 -20.58
N PRO A 125 -17.97 -3.12 -21.41
CA PRO A 125 -17.72 -3.14 -22.86
C PRO A 125 -16.31 -2.65 -23.23
N TYR A 126 -15.64 -1.94 -22.32
CA TYR A 126 -14.33 -1.37 -22.53
C TYR A 126 -13.31 -1.88 -21.49
N PRO A 127 -12.11 -2.30 -21.94
CA PRO A 127 -11.02 -2.70 -21.03
C PRO A 127 -10.61 -1.59 -20.04
N SER A 128 -10.81 -0.32 -20.40
CA SER A 128 -10.59 0.83 -19.51
C SER A 128 -11.47 0.78 -18.24
N GLY A 129 -12.71 0.30 -18.34
CA GLY A 129 -13.57 0.09 -17.18
C GLY A 129 -13.04 -1.00 -16.24
N PHE A 130 -12.46 -2.06 -16.81
CA PHE A 130 -11.82 -3.11 -16.03
C PHE A 130 -10.53 -2.61 -15.35
N LEU A 131 -9.71 -1.83 -16.05
CA LEU A 131 -8.55 -1.16 -15.44
C LEU A 131 -8.99 -0.26 -14.26
N PHE A 132 -10.04 0.54 -14.44
CA PHE A 132 -10.56 1.38 -13.38
C PHE A 132 -11.00 0.57 -12.14
N MET A 133 -11.69 -0.56 -12.34
CA MET A 133 -12.05 -1.47 -11.25
C MET A 133 -10.83 -2.03 -10.51
N ILE A 134 -9.81 -2.51 -11.25
CA ILE A 134 -8.59 -3.03 -10.61
C ILE A 134 -7.85 -1.90 -9.90
N LEU A 135 -7.74 -0.70 -10.48
CA LEU A 135 -7.08 0.44 -9.82
C LEU A 135 -7.80 0.88 -8.54
N LEU A 136 -9.13 0.88 -8.54
CA LEU A 136 -9.90 1.15 -7.32
C LEU A 136 -9.63 0.08 -6.26
N ASP A 137 -9.59 -1.20 -6.64
CA ASP A 137 -9.22 -2.27 -5.73
C ASP A 137 -7.78 -2.11 -5.20
N VAL A 138 -6.80 -1.85 -6.07
CA VAL A 138 -5.42 -1.61 -5.66
C VAL A 138 -5.33 -0.46 -4.67
N ILE A 139 -5.96 0.67 -4.97
CA ILE A 139 -5.83 1.88 -4.15
C ILE A 139 -6.59 1.70 -2.84
N LEU A 140 -7.88 1.39 -2.89
CA LEU A 140 -8.74 1.33 -1.72
C LEU A 140 -8.50 0.05 -0.93
N GLY A 141 -8.35 -1.09 -1.60
CA GLY A 141 -8.06 -2.39 -0.99
C GLY A 141 -6.73 -2.37 -0.25
N ASN A 142 -5.61 -2.15 -0.94
CA ASN A 142 -4.29 -2.13 -0.29
C ASN A 142 -4.17 -1.04 0.78
N ALA A 143 -4.72 0.17 0.55
CA ALA A 143 -4.72 1.20 1.58
C ALA A 143 -5.53 0.77 2.82
N SER A 144 -6.72 0.18 2.63
CA SER A 144 -7.56 -0.27 3.75
C SER A 144 -6.89 -1.38 4.55
N VAL A 145 -6.39 -2.42 3.89
CA VAL A 145 -5.75 -3.55 4.59
C VAL A 145 -4.40 -3.16 5.19
N GLY A 146 -3.62 -2.29 4.55
CA GLY A 146 -2.35 -1.82 5.05
C GLY A 146 -2.52 -0.90 6.26
N SER A 147 -3.48 0.03 6.22
CA SER A 147 -3.88 0.85 7.36
C SER A 147 -4.37 -0.01 8.52
N PHE A 148 -5.25 -0.99 8.25
CA PHE A 148 -5.73 -1.92 9.27
C PHE A 148 -4.57 -2.68 9.94
N ALA A 149 -3.69 -3.30 9.14
CA ALA A 149 -2.54 -4.03 9.66
C ALA A 149 -1.64 -3.13 10.51
N THR A 150 -1.37 -1.92 10.05
CA THR A 150 -0.51 -0.94 10.72
C THR A 150 -1.11 -0.44 12.03
N ILE A 151 -2.41 -0.15 12.07
CA ILE A 151 -3.12 0.28 13.28
C ILE A 151 -3.13 -0.87 14.30
N ILE A 152 -3.62 -2.05 13.92
CA ILE A 152 -3.73 -3.18 14.85
C ILE A 152 -2.38 -3.53 15.45
N THR A 153 -1.31 -3.61 14.65
CA THR A 153 0.02 -3.96 15.15
C THR A 153 0.63 -2.88 16.05
N SER A 154 0.45 -1.60 15.71
CA SER A 154 0.98 -0.49 16.51
C SER A 154 0.31 -0.38 17.88
N TYR A 155 -0.99 -0.73 17.98
CA TYR A 155 -1.72 -0.67 19.24
C TYR A 155 -1.71 -2.00 20.03
N ALA A 156 -1.91 -3.15 19.39
CA ALA A 156 -2.05 -4.43 20.10
C ALA A 156 -0.74 -4.99 20.65
N ASN A 157 0.40 -4.76 19.97
CA ASN A 157 1.68 -5.35 20.37
C ASN A 157 2.50 -4.51 21.35
N LYS A 158 2.09 -3.27 21.65
CA LYS A 158 2.88 -2.39 22.49
C LYS A 158 2.57 -2.62 23.97
N ARG A 159 3.44 -3.39 24.63
CA ARG A 159 3.34 -3.78 26.07
C ARG A 159 3.37 -2.60 27.08
N ASN A 160 3.75 -1.39 26.66
CA ASN A 160 3.99 -0.21 27.52
C ASN A 160 3.29 1.08 27.03
N GLN A 161 2.05 0.98 26.54
CA GLN A 161 1.30 2.14 26.02
C GLN A 161 1.14 3.31 27.02
N MET A 162 1.06 3.06 28.32
CA MET A 162 0.84 4.13 29.32
C MET A 162 2.06 5.02 29.59
N ARG A 163 3.21 4.73 28.98
CA ARG A 163 4.46 5.49 29.15
C ARG A 163 4.92 6.15 27.85
N ASP A 164 4.05 6.25 26.85
CA ASP A 164 4.41 6.92 25.59
C ASP A 164 4.70 8.41 25.88
N LYS A 165 5.95 8.82 25.65
CA LYS A 165 6.31 10.24 25.70
C LYS A 165 5.66 10.92 24.49
N PRO A 166 5.07 12.12 24.65
CA PRO A 166 4.54 12.87 23.53
C PRO A 166 5.63 13.03 22.46
N ALA A 167 5.24 12.97 21.20
CA ALA A 167 6.18 13.25 20.12
C ALA A 167 6.66 14.70 20.30
N ASP A 168 7.97 14.90 20.48
CA ASP A 168 8.58 16.22 20.39
C ASP A 168 8.45 16.70 18.94
N VAL A 169 7.30 17.32 18.63
CA VAL A 169 7.09 18.13 17.42
C VAL A 169 7.63 19.54 17.65
N GLU A 170 8.39 19.76 18.72
CA GLU A 170 8.92 21.06 19.08
C GLU A 170 9.96 21.48 18.02
N ASN A 171 9.47 22.27 17.06
CA ASN A 171 10.28 23.08 16.19
C ASN A 171 11.24 23.88 17.08
N ARG A 172 12.51 23.48 17.10
CA ARG A 172 13.59 24.36 17.54
C ARG A 172 13.68 25.51 16.54
N VAL A 173 12.74 26.45 16.62
CA VAL A 173 12.88 27.78 16.02
C VAL A 173 13.99 28.44 16.83
N PRO A 174 15.18 28.71 16.26
CA PRO A 174 16.18 29.45 16.98
C PRO A 174 15.60 30.82 17.27
N ILE A 175 15.23 31.07 18.53
CA ILE A 175 14.93 32.41 19.00
C ILE A 175 16.26 33.16 18.87
N LYS A 176 16.39 33.99 17.83
CA LYS A 176 17.44 34.98 17.76
C LYS A 176 17.22 35.92 18.93
N THR A 177 17.94 35.72 20.02
CA THR A 177 18.11 36.72 21.05
C THR A 177 18.77 37.93 20.40
N HIS A 178 17.99 38.99 20.23
CA HIS A 178 18.51 40.31 19.91
C HIS A 178 19.29 40.78 21.14
N ASP A 179 20.62 40.70 21.07
CA ASP A 179 21.48 41.48 21.95
C ASP A 179 21.23 42.96 21.67
N LYS A 180 20.68 43.65 22.67
CA LYS A 180 20.63 45.11 22.70
C LYS A 180 22.01 45.59 23.14
N ALA A 181 22.68 46.33 22.27
CA ALA A 181 23.78 47.23 22.63
C ALA A 181 23.22 48.54 23.18
#